data_AF-A0A6G9FS52-F1
#
_entry.id   AF-A0A6G9FS52-F1
#
_cell.length_a   1.000
_cell.length_b   1.000
_cell.length_c   1.000
_cell.angle_alpha   90.00
_cell.angle_beta   90.00
_cell.angle_gamma   90.00
#
_symmetry.space_group_name_H-M   'P 1'
#
loop_
_entity.id
_entity.type
_entity.pdbx_description
1 polymer ?
#
loop_
_entity_poly.entity_id
_entity_poly.type
_entity_poly.pdbx_seq_one_letter_code
_entity_poly.pdbx_strand_id
1 'polypeptide(L)'
;MPSQAHDTLDLIEQGGPFPFEQDGTVFQNREGILPSHSTGYYHEYTVVTPGSPTRGARRIVTGDAHQEDYYTADHYASFDLVDHGC
;
A
#
# COMPACT_ATOMS: atom_id res chain seq x y z
N MET A 1 3.91 -9.11 -8.32
CA MET A 1 2.87 -8.97 -7.27
C MET A 1 1.56 -9.56 -7.77
N PRO A 2 0.53 -9.83 -6.93
CA PRO A 2 -0.77 -10.27 -7.41
C PRO A 2 -1.47 -9.18 -8.25
N SER A 3 -2.38 -9.56 -9.15
CA SER A 3 -3.09 -8.61 -10.03
C SER A 3 -3.84 -7.53 -9.25
N GLN A 4 -4.37 -7.86 -8.08
CA GLN A 4 -5.09 -6.92 -7.21
C GLN A 4 -4.20 -5.79 -6.69
N ALA A 5 -2.88 -5.96 -6.66
CA ALA A 5 -1.96 -4.89 -6.32
C ALA A 5 -1.92 -3.82 -7.43
N HIS A 6 -1.97 -4.25 -8.70
CA HIS A 6 -2.07 -3.33 -9.84
C HIS A 6 -3.40 -2.57 -9.82
N ASP A 7 -4.51 -3.26 -9.55
CA ASP A 7 -5.82 -2.60 -9.39
C ASP A 7 -5.78 -1.50 -8.30
N THR A 8 -5.01 -1.74 -7.23
CA THR A 8 -4.85 -0.76 -6.13
C THR A 8 -4.00 0.44 -6.56
N LEU A 9 -2.91 0.20 -7.30
CA LEU A 9 -2.06 1.27 -7.86
C LEU A 9 -2.86 2.13 -8.84
N ASP A 10 -3.67 1.53 -9.71
CA ASP A 10 -4.54 2.26 -10.63
C ASP A 10 -5.53 3.17 -9.89
N LEU A 11 -6.10 2.70 -8.76
CA LEU A 11 -6.98 3.50 -7.92
C LEU A 11 -6.24 4.65 -7.23
N ILE A 12 -5.00 4.43 -6.78
CA ILE A 12 -4.15 5.46 -6.19
C ILE A 12 -3.88 6.56 -7.23
N GLU A 13 -3.51 6.20 -8.46
CA GLU A 13 -3.29 7.16 -9.55
C GLU A 13 -4.54 7.97 -9.89
N GLN A 14 -5.72 7.34 -9.81
CA GLN A 14 -7.01 7.99 -10.06
C GLN A 14 -7.51 8.83 -8.88
N GLY A 15 -6.92 8.71 -7.69
CA GLY A 15 -7.40 9.34 -6.47
C GLY A 15 -8.67 8.69 -5.90
N GLY A 16 -8.88 7.40 -6.17
CA GLY A 16 -10.06 6.63 -5.75
C GLY A 16 -11.17 6.56 -6.81
N PRO A 17 -12.40 6.14 -6.43
CA PRO A 17 -12.86 5.85 -5.07
C PRO A 17 -12.23 4.59 -4.48
N PHE A 18 -11.92 4.62 -3.18
CA PHE A 18 -11.32 3.47 -2.49
C PHE A 18 -12.37 2.56 -1.84
N PRO A 19 -12.13 1.23 -1.81
CA PRO A 19 -13.09 0.26 -1.30
C PRO A 19 -13.20 0.24 0.23
N PHE A 20 -12.18 0.69 0.97
CA PHE A 20 -12.18 0.70 2.43
C PHE A 20 -11.91 2.10 3.00
N GLU A 21 -12.53 2.42 4.14
CA GLU A 21 -12.41 3.73 4.80
C GLU A 21 -10.99 4.05 5.27
N GLN A 22 -10.15 3.02 5.45
CA GLN A 22 -8.75 3.16 5.86
C GLN A 22 -7.80 3.46 4.69
N ASP A 23 -8.27 3.31 3.45
CA ASP A 23 -7.44 3.53 2.27
C ASP A 23 -7.15 5.04 2.14
N GLY A 24 -5.86 5.38 2.02
CA GLY A 24 -5.37 6.75 2.03
C GLY A 24 -5.11 7.31 3.43
N THR A 25 -5.19 6.50 4.49
CA THR A 25 -4.76 6.95 5.83
C THR A 25 -3.24 6.90 5.98
N VAL A 26 -2.72 7.74 6.89
CA VAL A 26 -1.27 7.82 7.15
C VAL A 26 -0.75 6.51 7.75
N PHE A 27 0.24 5.91 7.10
CA PHE A 27 1.03 4.81 7.63
C PHE A 27 2.17 5.35 8.48
N GLN A 28 2.24 4.92 9.74
CA GLN A 28 3.17 5.52 10.72
C GLN A 28 4.58 4.92 10.70
N ASN A 29 4.80 3.79 10.02
CA ASN A 29 6.08 3.07 10.00
C ASN A 29 6.70 2.91 11.41
N ARG A 30 5.90 2.47 12.39
CA ARG A 30 6.31 2.43 13.82
C ARG A 30 7.43 1.43 14.07
N GLU A 31 7.39 0.33 13.35
CA GLU A 31 8.38 -0.75 13.40
C GLU A 31 9.68 -0.35 12.66
N GLY A 32 9.67 0.76 11.91
CA GLY A 32 10.85 1.31 11.23
C GLY A 32 11.39 0.42 10.12
N ILE A 33 10.53 -0.37 9.48
CA ILE A 33 10.92 -1.30 8.41
C ILE A 33 11.21 -0.51 7.11
N LEU A 34 10.38 0.48 6.79
CA LEU A 34 10.63 1.40 5.68
C LEU A 34 11.63 2.48 6.10
N PRO A 35 12.27 3.18 5.15
CA PRO A 35 13.11 4.35 5.45
C PRO A 35 12.42 5.35 6.39
N SER A 36 13.18 6.00 7.27
CA SER A 36 12.64 6.95 8.24
C SER A 36 12.33 8.30 7.59
N HIS A 37 11.05 8.72 7.64
CA HIS A 37 10.55 10.00 7.14
C HIS A 37 9.60 10.65 8.16
N SER A 38 9.21 11.90 7.91
CA SER A 38 8.23 12.62 8.74
C SER A 38 6.85 11.94 8.72
N THR A 39 6.08 12.08 9.80
CA THR A 39 4.68 11.62 9.84
C THR A 39 3.88 12.24 8.69
N GLY A 40 3.11 11.41 7.99
CA GLY A 40 2.35 11.81 6.80
C GLY A 40 3.05 11.52 5.48
N TYR A 41 4.33 11.11 5.50
CA TYR A 41 5.05 10.73 4.29
C TYR A 41 4.50 9.45 3.64
N TYR A 42 4.08 8.50 4.47
CA TYR A 42 3.55 7.23 3.99
C TYR A 42 2.04 7.16 4.14
N HIS A 43 1.36 6.58 3.15
CA HIS A 43 -0.08 6.30 3.17
C HIS A 43 -0.35 4.83 2.83
N GLU A 44 -1.34 4.21 3.47
CA GLU A 44 -1.69 2.81 3.22
C GLU A 44 -2.96 2.64 2.36
N TYR A 45 -2.96 1.59 1.54
CA TYR A 45 -4.08 1.22 0.68
C TYR A 45 -4.26 -0.30 0.68
N THR A 46 -5.52 -0.73 0.70
CA THR A 46 -5.87 -2.14 0.76
C THR A 46 -5.70 -2.82 -0.59
N VAL A 47 -4.91 -3.89 -0.62
CA VAL A 47 -4.92 -4.82 -1.75
C VAL A 47 -5.95 -5.91 -1.48
N VAL A 48 -7.00 -5.95 -2.30
CA VAL A 48 -8.11 -6.90 -2.12
C VAL A 48 -7.59 -8.34 -2.19
N THR A 49 -8.01 -9.16 -1.22
CA THR A 49 -7.75 -10.61 -1.23
C THR A 49 -9.02 -11.31 -1.72
N PRO A 50 -9.02 -11.95 -2.91
CA PRO A 50 -10.21 -12.62 -3.44
C PRO A 50 -10.81 -13.62 -2.46
N GLY A 51 -12.13 -13.53 -2.24
CA GLY A 51 -12.86 -14.40 -1.32
C GLY A 51 -12.72 -14.05 0.17
N SER A 52 -11.93 -13.04 0.53
CA SER A 52 -11.87 -12.54 1.90
C SER A 52 -13.07 -11.65 2.21
N PRO A 53 -13.77 -11.83 3.35
CA PRO A 53 -14.81 -10.92 3.80
C PRO A 53 -14.24 -9.68 4.53
N THR A 54 -12.93 -9.62 4.71
CA THR A 54 -12.22 -8.52 5.40
C THR A 54 -11.15 -7.92 4.47
N ARG A 55 -10.54 -6.80 4.90
CA ARG A 55 -9.37 -6.18 4.21
C ARG A 55 -8.21 -7.15 3.96
N GLY A 56 -8.13 -8.27 4.67
CA GLY A 56 -7.00 -9.20 4.58
C GLY A 56 -5.69 -8.56 5.06
N ALA A 57 -4.57 -9.19 4.74
CA ALA A 57 -3.23 -8.79 5.18
C ALA A 57 -2.45 -7.95 4.15
N ARG A 58 -2.95 -7.83 2.92
CA ARG A 58 -2.18 -7.27 1.80
C ARG A 58 -2.38 -5.76 1.68
N ARG A 59 -1.31 -5.00 1.51
CA ARG A 59 -1.37 -3.54 1.36
C ARG A 59 -0.35 -3.04 0.33
N ILE A 60 -0.68 -1.89 -0.26
CA ILE A 60 0.31 -0.98 -0.83
C ILE A 60 0.53 0.14 0.19
N VAL A 61 1.78 0.53 0.38
CA VAL A 61 2.17 1.72 1.13
C VAL A 61 2.91 2.65 0.18
N THR A 62 2.37 3.84 -0.06
CA THR A 62 2.96 4.83 -0.97
C THR A 62 3.80 5.80 -0.14
N GLY A 63 4.99 6.15 -0.62
CA GLY A 63 5.74 7.32 -0.16
C GLY A 63 5.45 8.55 -1.03
N ASP A 64 5.88 9.73 -0.58
CA ASP A 64 5.73 10.97 -1.35
C ASP A 64 6.70 11.06 -2.54
N ALA A 65 7.74 10.21 -2.60
CA ALA A 65 8.67 10.19 -3.72
C ALA A 65 8.06 9.50 -4.95
N HIS A 66 8.56 9.87 -6.12
CA HIS A 66 8.08 9.32 -7.38
C HIS A 66 8.35 7.82 -7.48
N GLN A 67 7.30 7.04 -7.77
CA GLN A 67 7.35 5.57 -7.88
C GLN A 67 7.89 4.88 -6.62
N GLU A 68 7.67 5.48 -5.46
CA GLU A 68 8.01 4.88 -4.17
C GLU A 68 6.78 4.19 -3.59
N ASP A 69 6.52 2.98 -4.07
CA ASP A 69 5.43 2.15 -3.57
C ASP A 69 6.00 0.86 -2.99
N TYR A 70 5.45 0.45 -1.85
CA TYR A 70 5.84 -0.77 -1.17
C TYR A 70 4.66 -1.71 -1.05
N TYR A 71 4.86 -2.98 -1.39
CA TYR A 71 3.87 -4.01 -1.21
C TYR A 71 4.20 -4.85 0.03
N THR A 72 3.18 -5.12 0.85
CA THR A 72 3.24 -6.11 1.93
C THR A 72 2.15 -7.14 1.71
N ALA A 73 2.50 -8.42 1.88
CA ALA A 73 1.55 -9.54 1.83
C ALA A 73 1.14 -10.04 3.23
N ASP A 74 1.81 -9.57 4.27
CA ASP A 74 1.89 -10.19 5.59
C ASP A 74 1.56 -9.21 6.72
N HIS A 75 0.71 -8.23 6.43
CA HIS A 75 0.23 -7.24 7.39
C HIS A 75 1.37 -6.45 8.04
N TYR A 76 2.19 -5.83 7.17
CA TYR A 76 3.29 -4.92 7.49
C TYR A 76 4.50 -5.59 8.16
N ALA A 77 4.63 -6.92 8.12
CA ALA A 77 5.79 -7.61 8.68
C ALA A 77 7.01 -7.59 7.74
N SER A 78 6.78 -7.52 6.44
CA SER A 78 7.81 -7.30 5.42
C SER A 78 7.27 -6.49 4.24
N PHE A 79 8.19 -5.88 3.49
CA PHE A 79 7.88 -5.03 2.34
C PHE A 79 8.80 -5.32 1.17
N ASP A 80 8.21 -5.36 -0.03
CA ASP A 80 8.93 -5.35 -1.30
C ASP A 80 8.68 -4.02 -2.01
N LEU A 81 9.73 -3.40 -2.57
CA LEU A 81 9.58 -2.23 -3.42
C LEU A 81 8.89 -2.64 -4.73
N VAL A 82 7.91 -1.85 -5.16
CA VAL A 82 7.23 -2.04 -6.43
C VAL A 82 8.16 -1.63 -7.58
N ASP A 83 8.36 -2.53 -8.53
CA ASP A 83 9.04 -2.23 -9.79
C ASP A 83 8.01 -1.78 -10.84
N HIS A 84 8.04 -0.50 -11.19
CA HIS A 84 7.18 0.12 -12.21
C HIS A 84 7.76 0.00 -13.63
N GLY A 85 8.94 -0.59 -13.80
CA GLY A 85 9.67 -0.63 -15.07
C GLY A 85 9.46 -1.88 -15.93
N CYS A 86 8.53 -2.78 -15.57
CA CYS A 86 8.35 -4.07 -16.23
C CYS A 86 6.95 -4.33 -16.79
#